data_AF-A0A0N4X3Z5-F1
#
_entry.id   AF-A0A0N4X3Z5-F1
#
_cell.length_a   1.000
_cell.length_b   1.000
_cell.length_c   1.000
_cell.angle_alpha   90.00
_cell.angle_beta   90.00
_cell.angle_gamma   90.00
#
_symmetry.space_group_name_H-M   'P 1'
#
loop_
_entity.id
_entity.type
_entity.pdbx_description
1 polymer ?
#
loop_
_entity_poly.entity_id
_entity_poly.type
_entity_poly.pdbx_seq_one_letter_code
_entity_poly.pdbx_strand_id
1 'polypeptide(L)'
;MDLSDVSAMFDQTDNASSPSNALEHVVGRLHSLEAAVNELLKRSEPQSSHIFCPVADNRDGHGHNTLRRDRFPDAVAKSMQVARLGLCDRCLKPAHDGDDCGVQCAACGGPHNVLLCANRGQGGRGFKRRRP
;
A
#
# COMPACT_ATOMS: atom_id res chain seq x y z
N MET A 1 -6.66 -5.99 -73.95
CA MET A 1 -6.18 -5.86 -72.56
C MET A 1 -7.19 -6.58 -71.71
N ASP A 2 -6.78 -7.69 -71.11
CA ASP A 2 -7.66 -8.63 -70.45
C ASP A 2 -7.93 -8.19 -69.00
N LEU A 3 -9.20 -8.21 -68.58
CA LEU A 3 -9.63 -7.72 -67.26
C LEU A 3 -9.23 -8.65 -66.12
N SER A 4 -8.78 -9.87 -66.43
CA SER A 4 -8.26 -10.85 -65.48
C SER A 4 -6.92 -10.45 -64.86
N ASP A 5 -6.09 -9.68 -65.56
CA ASP A 5 -4.76 -9.30 -65.06
C ASP A 5 -4.84 -8.17 -64.01
N VAL A 6 -5.90 -7.36 -64.05
CA VAL A 6 -6.14 -6.30 -63.05
C VAL A 6 -6.62 -6.89 -61.72
N SER A 7 -7.37 -8.00 -61.77
CA SER A 7 -7.86 -8.69 -60.56
C SER A 7 -6.71 -9.40 -59.82
N ALA A 8 -5.78 -10.02 -60.55
CA ALA A 8 -4.64 -10.72 -59.94
C ALA A 8 -3.66 -9.78 -59.20
N MET A 9 -3.58 -8.51 -59.60
CA MET A 9 -2.75 -7.52 -58.89
C MET A 9 -3.36 -7.07 -57.55
N PHE A 10 -4.69 -7.17 -57.38
CA PHE A 10 -5.37 -6.82 -56.14
C PHE A 10 -5.31 -7.95 -55.10
N ASP A 11 -5.27 -9.22 -55.54
CA ASP A 11 -5.14 -10.37 -54.64
C ASP A 11 -3.71 -10.57 -54.12
N GLN A 12 -2.72 -9.88 -54.70
CA GLN A 12 -1.32 -9.96 -54.28
C GLN A 12 -0.97 -9.06 -53.08
N THR A 13 -1.86 -8.16 -52.65
CA THR A 13 -1.59 -7.22 -51.55
C THR A 13 -1.92 -7.76 -50.16
N ASP A 14 -2.57 -8.91 -50.05
CA ASP A 14 -2.96 -9.49 -48.75
C ASP A 14 -1.89 -10.41 -48.12
N ASN A 15 -0.76 -10.62 -48.80
CA ASN A 15 0.30 -11.52 -48.33
C ASN A 15 1.55 -10.81 -47.79
N ALA A 16 1.51 -9.48 -47.67
CA ALA A 16 2.51 -8.74 -46.90
C ALA A 16 2.00 -8.63 -45.47
N SER A 17 2.70 -9.25 -44.52
CA SER A 17 2.56 -9.05 -43.08
C SER A 17 2.29 -7.56 -42.80
N SER A 18 1.02 -7.23 -42.61
CA SER A 18 0.54 -5.87 -42.80
C SER A 18 1.23 -4.95 -41.79
N PRO A 19 1.76 -3.77 -42.19
CA PRO A 19 2.34 -2.82 -41.25
C PRO A 19 1.35 -2.45 -40.14
N SER A 20 0.05 -2.57 -40.40
CA SER A 20 -1.03 -2.43 -39.43
C SER A 20 -0.94 -3.44 -38.27
N ASN A 21 -0.69 -4.72 -38.55
CA ASN A 21 -0.57 -5.77 -37.52
C ASN A 21 0.67 -5.56 -36.63
N ALA A 22 1.78 -5.08 -37.22
CA ALA A 22 2.97 -4.71 -36.47
C ALA A 22 2.70 -3.50 -35.56
N LEU A 23 1.94 -2.52 -36.05
CA LEU A 23 1.56 -1.32 -35.31
C LEU A 23 0.62 -1.68 -34.14
N GLU A 24 -0.39 -2.50 -34.38
CA GLU A 24 -1.30 -3.01 -33.35
C GLU A 24 -0.55 -3.79 -32.26
N HIS A 25 0.40 -4.63 -32.67
CA HIS A 25 1.25 -5.37 -31.74
C HIS A 25 2.11 -4.43 -30.87
N VAL A 26 2.71 -3.39 -31.47
CA VAL A 26 3.49 -2.38 -30.73
C VAL A 26 2.61 -1.59 -29.77
N VAL A 27 1.43 -1.15 -30.20
CA VAL A 27 0.46 -0.43 -29.35
C VAL A 27 0.02 -1.29 -28.17
N GLY A 28 -0.28 -2.58 -28.38
CA GLY A 28 -0.64 -3.50 -27.30
C GLY A 28 0.49 -3.67 -26.27
N ARG A 29 1.75 -3.73 -26.74
CA ARG A 29 2.92 -3.79 -25.84
C ARG A 29 3.11 -2.50 -25.05
N LEU A 30 2.87 -1.33 -25.66
CA LEU A 30 2.95 -0.04 -24.97
C LEU A 30 1.92 0.07 -23.85
N HIS A 31 0.66 -0.31 -24.09
CA HIS A 31 -0.36 -0.33 -23.05
C HIS A 31 -0.03 -1.28 -21.91
N SER A 32 0.54 -2.45 -22.22
CA SER A 32 0.97 -3.41 -21.21
C SER A 32 2.11 -2.86 -20.34
N LEU A 33 3.06 -2.15 -20.95
CA LEU A 33 4.15 -1.47 -20.23
C LEU A 33 3.64 -0.33 -19.37
N GLU A 34 2.72 0.50 -19.89
CA GLU A 34 2.09 1.58 -19.13
C GLU A 34 1.36 1.05 -17.89
N ALA A 35 0.61 -0.04 -18.03
CA ALA A 35 -0.06 -0.69 -16.90
C ALA A 35 0.95 -1.23 -15.87
N ALA A 36 2.02 -1.89 -16.33
CA ALA A 36 3.07 -2.40 -15.44
C ALA A 36 3.81 -1.28 -14.70
N VAL A 37 4.13 -0.18 -15.39
CA VAL A 37 4.77 1.00 -14.78
C VAL A 37 3.86 1.66 -13.76
N ASN A 38 2.57 1.82 -14.07
CA ASN A 38 1.60 2.36 -13.11
C ASN A 38 1.47 1.49 -11.85
N GLU A 39 1.48 0.17 -12.00
CA GLU A 39 1.46 -0.75 -10.86
C GLU A 39 2.75 -0.66 -10.04
N LEU A 40 3.91 -0.59 -10.70
CA LEU A 40 5.19 -0.39 -10.02
C LEU A 40 5.24 0.95 -9.27
N LEU A 41 4.70 2.02 -9.86
CA LEU A 41 4.60 3.31 -9.20
C LEU A 41 3.77 3.23 -7.93
N LYS A 42 2.57 2.64 -7.99
CA LYS A 42 1.71 2.40 -6.81
C LYS A 42 2.41 1.58 -5.73
N ARG A 43 3.11 0.51 -6.12
CA ARG A 43 3.85 -0.37 -5.20
C ARG A 43 5.12 0.28 -4.63
N SER A 44 5.69 1.25 -5.34
CA SER A 44 6.86 2.01 -4.92
C SER A 44 6.52 3.17 -3.99
N GLU A 45 5.23 3.46 -3.78
CA GLU A 45 4.80 4.44 -2.80
C GLU A 45 5.39 4.06 -1.44
N PRO A 46 6.11 4.98 -0.78
CA PRO A 46 6.79 4.66 0.46
C PRO A 46 5.75 4.33 1.52
N GLN A 47 5.67 3.05 1.88
CA GLN A 47 4.83 2.58 2.97
C GLN A 47 5.60 2.78 4.27
N SER A 48 5.00 3.48 5.23
CA SER A 48 5.59 3.57 6.56
C SER A 48 5.56 2.19 7.21
N SER A 49 6.73 1.59 7.44
CA SER A 49 6.82 0.32 8.18
C SER A 49 6.39 0.47 9.65
N HIS A 50 6.29 1.71 10.14
CA HIS A 50 5.88 2.06 11.49
C HIS A 50 4.63 2.95 11.51
N ILE A 51 3.61 2.50 12.24
CA ILE A 51 2.26 3.13 12.30
C ILE A 51 2.27 4.58 12.83
N PHE A 52 3.30 4.97 13.56
CA PHE A 52 3.47 6.33 14.10
C PHE A 52 4.48 7.17 13.33
N CYS A 53 5.17 6.62 12.32
CA CYS A 53 6.20 7.34 11.59
C CYS A 53 5.60 7.93 10.29
N PRO A 54 5.77 9.23 10.01
CA PRO A 54 5.37 9.82 8.73
C PRO A 54 6.10 9.14 7.58
N VAL A 55 5.44 9.01 6.43
CA VAL A 55 6.02 8.42 5.21
C VAL A 55 7.35 9.08 4.82
N ALA A 56 7.47 10.40 4.97
CA ALA A 56 8.70 11.16 4.71
C ALA A 56 9.89 10.69 5.56
N ASP A 57 9.64 10.29 6.81
CA ASP A 57 10.65 9.85 7.78
C ASP A 57 10.99 8.35 7.63
N ASN A 58 10.30 7.60 6.77
CA ASN A 58 10.59 6.19 6.51
C ASN A 58 11.47 5.96 5.28
N ARG A 59 11.86 7.03 4.57
CA ARG A 59 12.58 6.95 3.28
C ARG A 59 13.96 6.30 3.36
N ASP A 60 14.66 6.41 4.50
CA ASP A 60 16.02 5.86 4.61
C ASP A 60 16.06 4.52 5.37
N GLY A 61 14.92 3.84 5.49
CA GLY A 61 14.87 2.57 6.22
C GLY A 61 15.30 2.71 7.68
N HIS A 62 15.03 3.88 8.28
CA HIS A 62 15.39 4.17 9.67
C HIS A 62 14.81 3.09 10.58
N GLY A 63 15.72 2.25 11.02
CA GLY A 63 15.44 1.05 11.75
C GLY A 63 14.94 1.32 13.16
N HIS A 64 13.63 1.39 13.35
CA HIS A 64 13.04 1.12 14.67
C HIS A 64 13.11 -0.38 15.04
N ASN A 65 13.73 -1.20 14.19
CA ASN A 65 14.07 -2.61 14.44
C ASN A 65 15.22 -2.79 15.45
N THR A 66 15.81 -1.72 15.98
CA THR A 66 16.73 -1.81 17.12
C THR A 66 15.98 -1.43 18.40
N LEU A 67 15.47 -2.44 19.11
CA LEU A 67 15.20 -2.61 20.57
C LEU A 67 15.26 -1.44 21.59
N ARG A 68 15.43 -0.17 21.22
CA ARG A 68 15.99 0.86 22.10
C ARG A 68 15.39 2.25 21.99
N ARG A 69 14.57 2.62 20.99
CA ARG A 69 13.83 3.90 21.03
C ARG A 69 12.48 3.80 20.33
N ASP A 70 11.43 3.60 21.13
CA ASP A 70 10.12 4.15 20.81
C ASP A 70 10.32 5.66 20.67
N ARG A 71 10.33 6.20 19.44
CA ARG A 71 10.43 7.65 19.16
C ARG A 71 9.36 8.44 19.90
N PHE A 72 8.25 7.77 20.20
CA PHE A 72 7.14 8.24 21.01
C PHE A 72 6.97 7.24 22.17
N PRO A 73 7.69 7.39 23.29
CA PRO A 73 7.64 6.43 24.38
C PRO A 73 6.34 6.56 25.20
N ASP A 74 5.82 7.77 25.30
CA ASP A 74 4.64 8.07 26.09
C ASP A 74 3.33 8.02 25.27
N ALA A 75 2.23 7.78 25.95
CA ALA A 75 0.90 7.67 25.35
C ALA A 75 0.44 8.99 24.70
N VAL A 76 0.82 10.14 25.27
CA VAL A 76 0.40 11.46 24.80
C VAL A 76 1.06 11.78 23.45
N ALA A 77 2.36 11.56 23.33
CA ALA A 77 3.15 11.72 22.12
C ALA A 77 2.65 10.80 21.01
N LYS A 78 2.27 9.54 21.35
CA LYS A 78 1.63 8.64 20.38
C LYS A 78 0.27 9.17 19.93
N SER A 79 -0.58 9.64 20.83
CA SER A 79 -1.89 10.21 20.48
C SER A 79 -1.77 11.49 19.65
N MET A 80 -0.83 12.38 19.97
CA MET A 80 -0.53 13.55 19.16
C MET A 80 -0.08 13.17 17.76
N GLN A 81 0.70 12.09 17.64
CA GLN A 81 1.18 11.60 16.36
C GLN A 81 0.07 10.96 15.53
N VAL A 82 -0.84 10.21 16.16
CA VAL A 82 -2.06 9.68 15.52
C VAL A 82 -2.91 10.82 14.95
N ALA A 83 -3.13 11.88 15.73
CA ALA A 83 -3.87 13.05 15.28
C ALA A 83 -3.19 13.74 14.08
N ARG A 84 -1.85 13.89 14.14
CA ARG A 84 -1.06 14.47 13.03
C ARG A 84 -1.12 13.64 11.75
N LEU A 85 -1.19 12.32 11.88
CA LEU A 85 -1.29 11.39 10.75
C LEU A 85 -2.73 11.24 10.24
N GLY A 86 -3.72 11.91 10.86
CA GLY A 86 -5.12 11.79 10.49
C GLY A 86 -5.66 10.37 10.70
N LEU A 87 -5.21 9.69 11.74
CA LEU A 87 -5.64 8.34 12.09
C LEU A 87 -6.70 8.37 13.19
N CYS A 88 -7.59 7.39 13.20
CA CYS A 88 -8.47 7.11 14.32
C CYS A 88 -7.66 6.59 15.53
N ASP A 89 -7.85 7.18 16.71
CA ASP A 89 -7.18 6.81 17.96
C ASP A 89 -7.59 5.44 18.51
N ARG A 90 -8.75 4.94 18.12
CA ARG A 90 -9.26 3.62 18.49
C ARG A 90 -8.71 2.53 17.58
N CYS A 91 -8.86 2.66 16.26
CA CYS A 91 -8.52 1.59 15.31
C CYS A 91 -7.20 1.79 14.55
N LEU A 92 -6.57 2.97 14.63
CA LEU A 92 -5.34 3.36 13.92
C LEU A 92 -5.44 3.26 12.38
N LYS A 93 -6.65 3.24 11.83
CA LYS A 93 -6.93 3.39 10.40
C LYS A 93 -7.09 4.89 10.05
N PRO A 94 -7.11 5.27 8.76
CA PRO A 94 -7.46 6.62 8.36
C PRO A 94 -8.74 7.10 9.07
N ALA A 95 -8.76 8.37 9.46
CA ALA A 95 -9.88 9.00 10.13
C ALA A 95 -11.18 8.76 9.35
N HIS A 96 -12.24 8.43 10.07
CA HIS A 96 -13.54 8.09 9.51
C HIS A 96 -14.64 8.79 10.32
N ASP A 97 -15.74 9.17 9.64
CA ASP A 97 -16.82 10.02 10.17
C ASP A 97 -17.77 9.31 11.15
N GLY A 98 -17.28 8.30 11.87
CA GLY A 98 -18.06 7.55 12.84
C GLY A 98 -17.27 7.30 14.12
N ASP A 99 -17.82 7.71 15.26
CA ASP A 99 -17.19 7.55 16.57
C ASP A 99 -17.06 6.09 17.01
N ASP A 100 -17.84 5.17 16.43
CA ASP A 100 -17.87 3.76 16.79
C ASP A 100 -17.26 2.84 15.75
N CYS A 101 -15.93 2.86 15.68
CA CYS A 101 -15.18 1.74 15.10
C CYS A 101 -15.25 0.45 15.94
N GLY A 102 -15.98 0.45 17.07
CA GLY A 102 -16.18 -0.72 17.94
C GLY A 102 -14.93 -1.21 18.66
N VAL A 103 -13.78 -0.53 18.50
CA VAL A 103 -12.52 -0.92 19.12
C VAL A 103 -12.44 -0.37 20.54
N GLN A 104 -12.10 -1.26 21.47
CA GLN A 104 -11.81 -0.94 22.86
C GLN A 104 -10.43 -1.47 23.24
N CYS A 105 -9.78 -0.81 24.18
CA CYS A 105 -8.47 -1.17 24.65
C CYS A 105 -8.53 -2.50 25.41
N ALA A 106 -7.79 -3.52 24.95
CA ALA A 106 -7.74 -4.82 25.62
C ALA A 106 -7.11 -4.76 27.04
N ALA A 107 -6.35 -3.71 27.37
CA ALA A 107 -5.69 -3.56 28.66
C ALA A 107 -6.58 -2.91 29.73
N CYS A 108 -7.41 -1.92 29.37
CA CYS A 108 -8.22 -1.17 30.33
C CYS A 108 -9.70 -0.99 29.95
N GLY A 109 -10.13 -1.49 28.78
CA GLY A 109 -11.50 -1.37 28.29
C GLY A 109 -11.89 0.01 27.73
N GLY A 110 -10.99 0.99 27.79
CA GLY A 110 -11.28 2.36 27.33
C GLY A 110 -11.40 2.49 25.79
N PRO A 111 -11.94 3.60 25.28
CA PRO A 111 -12.13 3.86 23.85
C PRO A 111 -10.81 4.34 23.20
N HIS A 112 -9.77 3.50 23.18
CA HIS A 112 -8.50 3.79 22.50
C HIS A 112 -7.81 2.50 22.07
N ASN A 113 -6.86 2.61 21.14
CA ASN A 113 -6.02 1.49 20.78
C ASN A 113 -5.08 1.10 21.93
N VAL A 114 -4.85 -0.20 22.15
CA VAL A 114 -3.93 -0.68 23.20
C VAL A 114 -2.53 -0.07 23.13
N LEU A 115 -2.07 0.34 21.94
CA LEU A 115 -0.77 1.01 21.74
C LEU A 115 -0.71 2.43 22.36
N LEU A 116 -1.86 3.08 22.53
CA LEU A 116 -2.03 4.38 23.17
C LEU A 116 -2.34 4.28 24.67
N CYS A 117 -2.45 3.06 25.21
CA CYS A 117 -2.82 2.88 26.61
C CYS A 117 -1.66 3.22 27.54
N ALA A 118 -1.88 4.13 28.49
CA ALA A 118 -0.91 4.43 29.55
C ALA A 118 -0.58 3.21 30.44
N ASN A 119 -1.52 2.25 30.55
CA ASN A 119 -1.39 1.06 31.38
C ASN A 119 -0.87 -0.17 30.61
N ARG A 120 -0.39 0.00 29.37
CA ARG A 120 0.05 -1.09 28.47
C ARG A 120 1.10 -2.03 29.07
N GLY A 121 1.81 -1.61 30.13
CA GLY A 121 2.80 -2.41 30.86
C GLY A 121 2.32 -3.06 32.17
N GLN A 122 1.13 -2.71 32.67
CA GLN A 122 0.60 -3.21 33.95
C GLN A 122 -0.36 -4.40 33.78
N GLY A 123 -0.85 -4.64 32.57
CA GLY A 123 -1.86 -5.66 32.25
C GLY A 123 -1.29 -7.03 31.83
N GLY A 124 -0.08 -7.38 32.27
CA GLY A 124 0.49 -8.71 31.99
C GLY A 124 -0.25 -9.80 32.75
N ARG A 125 -1.38 -10.30 32.21
CA ARG A 125 -1.73 -11.71 32.45
C ARG A 125 -0.57 -12.51 31.87
N GLY A 126 0.34 -12.95 32.74
CA GLY A 126 1.52 -13.70 32.36
C GLY A 126 1.12 -14.80 31.39
N PHE A 127 1.63 -14.73 30.17
CA PHE A 127 1.54 -15.84 29.24
C PHE A 127 2.21 -17.01 29.95
N LYS A 128 1.42 -17.99 30.42
CA LYS A 128 1.95 -19.24 30.96
C LYS A 128 2.82 -19.84 29.87
N ARG A 129 4.14 -19.79 30.05
CA ARG A 129 5.08 -20.45 29.14
C ARG A 129 4.68 -21.93 29.12
N ARG A 130 4.36 -22.46 27.94
CA ARG A 130 4.24 -23.92 27.79
C ARG A 130 5.63 -24.48 28.07
N ARG A 131 5.75 -25.34 29.09
CA ARG A 131 7.00 -26.04 29.40
C ARG A 131 7.35 -27.00 28.25
N PRO A 132 8.65 -27.20 27.97
CA PRO A 132 9.12 -28.18 26.99
C PRO A 132 8.76 -29.61 27.42
#